data_AF-A0A496QPM8-F1
#
_entry.id   AF-A0A496QPM8-F1
#
_cell.length_a   1.000
_cell.length_b   1.000
_cell.length_c   1.000
_cell.angle_alpha   90.00
_cell.angle_beta   90.00
_cell.angle_gamma   90.00
#
_symmetry.space_group_name_H-M   'P 1'
#
loop_
_entity.id
_entity.type
_entity.pdbx_description
1 polymer ?
#
loop_
_entity_poly.entity_id
_entity_poly.type
_entity_poly.pdbx_seq_one_letter_code
_entity_poly.pdbx_strand_id
1 'polypeptide(L)'
;MNTNKKVLIAHYKVGKTGGVSLEIEKQRKLLEDMGHTVYLLSGPVECGAYFIFDIFYVHNMLSMAINLPAAIALVHIIKRENIPCVAVHHDFYWEGDISTTPTFQFVQKLIEEYLVPRLPNVKHITINTLNQEKLLKEFGIRADVNHDTFDFEQKPWGVDEYNHDFRHSFGRTYTPAKVRWFCSLPQGAAERAADEAVSVSADPVKYREMVQWNFQLGKENHSFDTLRSYLIATKHVTVRHRERIFLSWPYCQNTNNIVYLQTY
;
A
#
# COMPACT_ATOMS: atom_id res chain seq x y z
N MET A 1 23.57 -6.54 16.59
CA MET A 1 22.69 -5.85 17.56
C MET A 1 21.40 -5.49 16.84
N ASN A 2 20.30 -6.19 17.13
CA ASN A 2 18.99 -5.82 16.59
C ASN A 2 18.51 -4.62 17.42
N THR A 3 18.61 -3.41 16.87
CA THR A 3 18.16 -2.21 17.58
C THR A 3 16.63 -2.15 17.51
N ASN A 4 15.97 -2.17 18.67
CA ASN A 4 14.55 -1.88 18.77
C ASN A 4 14.31 -0.45 18.25
N LYS A 5 13.38 -0.29 17.31
CA LYS A 5 13.07 0.98 16.63
C LYS A 5 11.60 1.32 16.82
N LYS A 6 11.27 2.60 16.86
CA LYS A 6 9.89 3.10 16.79
C LYS A 6 9.54 3.45 15.35
N VAL A 7 8.61 2.69 14.77
CA VAL A 7 8.20 2.81 13.36
C VAL A 7 6.81 3.42 13.27
N LEU A 8 6.60 4.39 12.39
CA LEU A 8 5.27 4.94 12.07
C LEU A 8 4.83 4.46 10.68
N ILE A 9 3.66 3.85 10.58
CA ILE A 9 2.98 3.56 9.31
C ILE A 9 1.82 4.54 9.15
N ALA A 10 1.86 5.38 8.11
CA ALA A 10 0.83 6.39 7.84
C ALA A 10 0.00 6.07 6.60
N HIS A 11 -1.33 6.12 6.74
CA HIS A 11 -2.27 5.94 5.64
C HIS A 11 -3.63 6.61 5.92
N TYR A 12 -4.37 6.99 4.87
CA TYR A 12 -5.66 7.67 5.00
C TYR A 12 -6.68 6.88 5.84
N LYS A 13 -6.68 5.54 5.76
CA LYS A 13 -7.61 4.67 6.49
C LYS A 13 -6.99 3.32 6.83
N VAL A 14 -6.84 2.99 8.11
CA VAL A 14 -6.30 1.68 8.55
C VAL A 14 -7.40 0.76 9.09
N GLY A 15 -7.12 -0.55 9.17
CA GLY A 15 -8.00 -1.53 9.82
C GLY A 15 -9.29 -1.86 9.05
N LYS A 16 -9.25 -1.80 7.71
CA LYS A 16 -10.38 -2.19 6.84
C LYS A 16 -10.02 -3.42 6.00
N THR A 17 -10.97 -3.87 5.20
CA THR A 17 -10.84 -5.06 4.33
C THR A 17 -10.24 -4.76 2.95
N GLY A 18 -9.84 -3.51 2.67
CA GLY A 18 -9.19 -3.15 1.41
C GLY A 18 -7.74 -3.62 1.35
N GLY A 19 -7.21 -3.82 0.14
CA GLY A 19 -5.85 -4.34 -0.09
C GLY A 19 -4.76 -3.61 0.70
N VAL A 20 -4.74 -2.27 0.65
CA VAL A 20 -3.74 -1.46 1.37
C VAL A 20 -3.82 -1.64 2.90
N SER A 21 -5.02 -1.81 3.47
CA SER A 21 -5.17 -2.08 4.90
C SER A 21 -4.63 -3.46 5.29
N LEU A 22 -4.79 -4.46 4.42
CA LEU A 22 -4.23 -5.79 4.63
C LEU A 22 -2.70 -5.77 4.54
N GLU A 23 -2.12 -5.03 3.58
CA GLU A 23 -0.66 -4.86 3.48
C GLU A 23 -0.07 -4.14 4.70
N ILE A 24 -0.74 -3.10 5.21
CA ILE A 24 -0.31 -2.39 6.43
C ILE A 24 -0.27 -3.35 7.63
N GLU A 25 -1.27 -4.21 7.79
CA GLU A 25 -1.32 -5.17 8.90
C GLU A 25 -0.23 -6.23 8.80
N LYS A 26 0.03 -6.75 7.59
CA LYS A 26 1.14 -7.69 7.31
C LYS A 26 2.50 -7.06 7.64
N GLN A 27 2.74 -5.83 7.18
CA GLN A 27 3.98 -5.11 7.46
C GLN A 27 4.16 -4.81 8.95
N ARG A 28 3.08 -4.38 9.63
CA ARG A 28 3.08 -4.16 11.07
C ARG A 28 3.50 -5.42 11.82
N LYS A 29 2.84 -6.56 11.54
CA LYS A 29 3.13 -7.84 12.18
C LYS A 29 4.60 -8.24 11.97
N LEU A 30 5.11 -8.13 10.75
CA LEU A 30 6.51 -8.46 10.46
C LEU A 30 7.50 -7.54 11.20
N LEU A 31 7.23 -6.25 11.30
CA LEU A 31 8.07 -5.30 12.03
C LEU A 31 8.04 -5.56 13.55
N GLU A 32 6.88 -5.91 14.10
CA GLU A 32 6.72 -6.32 15.51
C GLU A 32 7.45 -7.66 15.79
N ASP A 33 7.30 -8.66 14.91
CA ASP A 33 8.02 -9.94 14.99
C ASP A 33 9.55 -9.76 14.89
N MET A 34 10.02 -8.70 14.22
CA MET A 34 11.43 -8.30 14.15
C MET A 34 11.92 -7.56 15.41
N GLY A 35 11.04 -7.28 16.38
CA GLY A 35 11.35 -6.62 17.65
C GLY A 35 11.25 -5.08 17.63
N HIS A 36 10.56 -4.51 16.64
CA HIS A 36 10.29 -3.07 16.57
C HIS A 36 8.94 -2.71 17.20
N THR A 37 8.78 -1.46 17.64
CA THR A 37 7.49 -0.93 18.11
C THR A 37 6.83 -0.18 16.97
N VAL A 38 5.67 -0.63 16.51
CA VAL A 38 4.94 -0.01 15.38
C VAL A 38 3.78 0.86 15.89
N TYR A 39 3.65 2.04 15.31
CA TYR A 39 2.54 2.97 15.51
C TYR A 39 1.84 3.20 14.17
N LEU A 40 0.51 3.31 14.19
CA LEU A 40 -0.27 3.59 12.98
C LEU A 40 -0.73 5.04 12.99
N LEU A 41 -0.75 5.70 11.83
CA LEU A 41 -1.25 7.06 11.65
C LEU A 41 -2.38 7.08 10.62
N SER A 42 -3.59 7.48 11.02
CA SER A 42 -4.79 7.50 10.16
C SER A 42 -5.75 8.66 10.49
N GLY A 43 -6.88 8.83 9.80
CA GLY A 43 -7.86 9.90 10.13
C GLY A 43 -9.31 9.52 9.83
N PRO A 44 -10.34 10.23 10.36
CA PRO A 44 -10.30 11.39 11.27
C PRO A 44 -10.81 11.05 12.70
N VAL A 45 -10.10 11.47 13.75
CA VAL A 45 -10.57 12.19 14.98
C VAL A 45 -9.36 12.38 15.93
N GLU A 46 -9.22 13.63 16.37
CA GLU A 46 -8.48 14.24 17.48
C GLU A 46 -7.40 13.42 18.21
N CYS A 47 -6.13 13.65 17.87
CA CYS A 47 -5.05 13.45 18.83
C CYS A 47 -3.72 14.14 18.48
N GLY A 48 -3.33 15.14 19.29
CA GLY A 48 -1.93 15.52 19.52
C GLY A 48 -1.21 14.65 20.58
N ALA A 49 -0.26 13.83 20.16
CA ALA A 49 0.66 13.14 21.06
C ALA A 49 2.12 13.29 20.60
N TYR A 50 3.03 13.32 21.58
CA TYR A 50 4.47 13.47 21.36
C TYR A 50 5.09 12.13 20.99
N PHE A 51 5.53 12.00 19.75
CA PHE A 51 6.21 10.80 19.30
C PHE A 51 7.54 11.14 18.62
N ILE A 52 8.57 10.38 18.98
CA ILE A 52 9.84 10.35 18.27
C ILE A 52 9.82 9.07 17.45
N PHE A 53 9.88 9.22 16.14
CA PHE A 53 9.91 8.11 15.20
C PHE A 53 11.27 8.08 14.51
N ASP A 54 11.79 6.86 14.34
CA ASP A 54 13.10 6.64 13.73
C ASP A 54 13.02 6.62 12.19
N ILE A 55 11.87 6.20 11.66
CA ILE A 55 11.58 6.04 10.23
C ILE A 55 10.08 6.09 9.97
N PHE A 56 9.69 6.64 8.81
CA PHE A 56 8.32 6.62 8.30
C PHE A 56 8.14 5.60 7.19
N TYR A 57 7.04 4.85 7.21
CA TYR A 57 6.51 4.11 6.07
C TYR A 57 5.19 4.75 5.65
N VAL A 58 5.19 5.39 4.49
CA VAL A 58 4.06 6.20 4.03
C VAL A 58 3.40 5.54 2.84
N HIS A 59 2.18 5.04 3.03
CA HIS A 59 1.44 4.31 2.00
C HIS A 59 0.47 5.23 1.27
N ASN A 60 0.69 5.43 -0.04
CA ASN A 60 -0.14 6.23 -0.95
C ASN A 60 -0.35 7.71 -0.58
N MET A 61 -0.03 8.18 0.63
CA MET A 61 -0.23 9.59 1.01
C MET A 61 0.71 10.55 0.26
N LEU A 62 1.81 10.03 -0.30
CA LEU A 62 2.77 10.80 -1.09
C LEU A 62 2.66 10.51 -2.60
N SER A 63 1.67 9.76 -3.07
CA SER A 63 1.46 9.54 -4.51
C SER A 63 0.01 9.79 -4.96
N MET A 64 -0.95 9.77 -4.03
CA MET A 64 -2.35 10.01 -4.31
C MET A 64 -2.77 11.42 -3.92
N ALA A 65 -3.49 12.09 -4.82
CA ALA A 65 -4.03 13.44 -4.60
C ALA A 65 -5.34 13.47 -3.77
N ILE A 66 -5.60 12.44 -2.95
CA ILE A 66 -6.86 12.30 -2.19
C ILE A 66 -6.93 13.31 -1.04
N ASN A 67 -5.82 13.53 -0.34
CA ASN A 67 -5.73 14.55 0.71
C ASN A 67 -4.37 15.24 0.64
N LEU A 68 -4.33 16.27 -0.22
CA LEU A 68 -3.14 17.05 -0.51
C LEU A 68 -2.61 17.83 0.71
N PRO A 69 -3.44 18.43 1.58
CA PRO A 69 -2.96 19.00 2.85
C PRO A 69 -2.15 18.01 3.70
N ALA A 70 -2.57 16.74 3.77
CA ALA A 70 -1.87 15.72 4.57
C ALA A 70 -0.53 15.35 3.94
N ALA A 71 -0.48 15.24 2.62
CA ALA A 71 0.76 15.05 1.88
C ALA A 71 1.75 16.21 2.13
N ILE A 72 1.27 17.45 2.04
CA ILE A 72 2.06 18.67 2.31
C ILE A 72 2.62 18.64 3.73
N ALA A 73 1.78 18.34 4.73
CA ALA A 73 2.22 18.27 6.12
C ALA A 73 3.28 17.19 6.34
N LEU A 74 3.10 16.00 5.75
CA LEU A 74 4.07 14.91 5.82
C LEU A 74 5.41 15.29 5.19
N VAL A 75 5.41 15.86 3.98
CA VAL A 75 6.63 16.34 3.31
C VAL A 75 7.36 17.37 4.16
N HIS A 76 6.64 18.33 4.75
CA HIS A 76 7.25 19.33 5.63
C HIS A 76 7.90 18.70 6.86
N ILE A 77 7.24 17.75 7.53
CA ILE A 77 7.80 17.07 8.71
C ILE A 77 9.01 16.21 8.31
N ILE A 78 8.89 15.41 7.24
CA ILE A 78 9.99 14.59 6.71
C ILE A 78 11.21 15.45 6.40
N LYS A 79 11.01 16.61 5.75
CA LYS A 79 12.09 17.52 5.37
C LYS A 79 12.67 18.27 6.57
N ARG A 80 11.82 18.94 7.36
CA ARG A 80 12.23 19.78 8.50
C ARG A 80 13.00 18.98 9.54
N GLU A 81 12.46 17.81 9.88
CA GLU A 81 13.08 16.94 10.85
C GLU A 81 14.16 16.06 10.20
N ASN A 82 14.24 15.98 8.87
CA ASN A 82 15.11 15.06 8.13
C ASN A 82 14.80 13.57 8.45
N ILE A 83 13.55 13.23 8.78
CA ILE A 83 13.16 11.84 9.16
C ILE A 83 13.34 10.93 7.95
N PRO A 84 14.08 9.82 8.05
CA PRO A 84 14.11 8.85 6.97
C PRO A 84 12.72 8.31 6.64
N CYS A 85 12.39 8.22 5.37
CA CYS A 85 11.06 7.83 4.92
C CYS A 85 11.15 6.80 3.79
N VAL A 86 10.31 5.77 3.85
CA VAL A 86 10.03 4.84 2.77
C VAL A 86 8.61 5.14 2.29
N ALA A 87 8.51 5.75 1.12
CA ALA A 87 7.23 6.01 0.47
C ALA A 87 6.85 4.78 -0.36
N VAL A 88 5.75 4.11 0.01
CA VAL A 88 5.25 2.90 -0.64
C VAL A 88 4.03 3.28 -1.47
N HIS A 89 4.17 3.17 -2.78
CA HIS A 89 3.20 3.58 -3.78
C HIS A 89 2.53 2.34 -4.38
N HIS A 90 1.30 2.11 -3.95
CA HIS A 90 0.38 1.14 -4.54
C HIS A 90 -0.27 1.74 -5.78
N ASP A 91 -0.60 3.02 -5.68
CA ASP A 91 -1.28 3.78 -6.73
C ASP A 91 -0.68 5.18 -6.84
N PHE A 92 -0.90 5.80 -7.99
CA PHE A 92 -0.56 7.19 -8.27
C PHE A 92 -1.75 8.00 -8.75
N TYR A 93 -1.70 9.30 -8.50
CA TYR A 93 -2.73 10.26 -8.91
C TYR A 93 -2.96 10.35 -10.42
N TRP A 94 -2.14 9.67 -11.25
CA TRP A 94 -2.31 9.60 -12.70
C TRP A 94 -2.95 8.30 -13.19
N GLU A 95 -3.30 7.37 -12.29
CA GLU A 95 -3.78 6.04 -12.65
C GLU A 95 -5.31 5.92 -12.56
N GLY A 96 -5.92 5.27 -13.56
CA GLY A 96 -7.32 4.84 -13.54
C GLY A 96 -8.35 5.90 -13.16
N ASP A 97 -9.40 5.46 -12.47
CA ASP A 97 -10.57 6.27 -12.04
C ASP A 97 -10.23 7.28 -10.94
N ILE A 98 -9.11 7.06 -10.26
CA ILE A 98 -8.56 7.92 -9.22
C ILE A 98 -7.62 8.99 -9.80
N SER A 99 -7.43 8.98 -11.13
CA SER A 99 -6.65 9.98 -11.85
C SER A 99 -7.23 11.36 -11.62
N THR A 100 -6.43 12.23 -11.03
CA THR A 100 -6.87 13.57 -10.64
C THR A 100 -6.26 14.59 -11.58
N THR A 101 -7.09 15.16 -12.46
CA THR A 101 -6.71 16.34 -13.28
C THR A 101 -7.23 17.58 -12.57
N PRO A 102 -6.39 18.32 -11.82
CA PRO A 102 -6.82 19.53 -11.14
C PRO A 102 -7.29 20.58 -12.14
N THR A 103 -8.44 21.21 -11.86
CA THR A 103 -9.00 22.30 -12.69
C THR A 103 -8.32 23.64 -12.43
N PHE A 104 -7.67 23.79 -11.27
CA PHE A 104 -6.96 25.00 -10.88
C PHE A 104 -5.45 24.77 -10.93
N GLN A 105 -4.74 25.66 -11.63
CA GLN A 105 -3.28 25.61 -11.76
C GLN A 105 -2.55 25.63 -10.41
N PHE A 106 -3.12 26.30 -9.41
CA PHE A 106 -2.59 26.27 -8.04
C PHE A 106 -2.51 24.85 -7.47
N VAL A 107 -3.58 24.06 -7.63
CA VAL A 107 -3.62 22.67 -7.13
C VAL A 107 -2.65 21.79 -7.92
N GLN A 108 -2.53 22.02 -9.23
CA GLN A 108 -1.54 21.33 -10.06
C GLN A 108 -0.11 21.55 -9.54
N LYS A 109 0.26 22.80 -9.24
CA LYS A 109 1.57 23.12 -8.66
C LYS A 109 1.81 22.41 -7.34
N LEU A 110 0.80 22.35 -6.47
CA LEU A 110 0.90 21.62 -5.20
C LEU A 110 1.09 20.11 -5.42
N ILE A 111 0.39 19.51 -6.37
CA ILE A 111 0.57 18.09 -6.71
C ILE A 111 2.00 17.85 -7.21
N GLU A 112 2.50 18.68 -8.13
CA GLU A 112 3.84 18.57 -8.70
C GLU A 112 4.97 18.78 -7.68
N GLU A 113 4.71 19.60 -6.65
CA GLU A 113 5.66 19.93 -5.59
C GLU A 113 5.69 18.89 -4.46
N TYR A 114 4.52 18.39 -4.03
CA TYR A 114 4.39 17.62 -2.80
C TYR A 114 4.08 16.13 -3.02
N LEU A 115 3.52 15.73 -4.16
CA LEU A 115 3.39 14.32 -4.50
C LEU A 115 4.68 13.84 -5.18
N VAL A 116 5.07 12.62 -4.83
CA VAL A 116 6.31 11.97 -5.24
C VAL A 116 7.55 12.82 -4.90
N PRO A 117 7.76 13.16 -3.62
CA PRO A 117 8.72 14.16 -3.20
C PRO A 117 10.17 13.73 -3.46
N ARG A 118 10.94 14.60 -4.11
CA ARG A 118 12.37 14.39 -4.42
C ARG A 118 13.28 14.75 -3.25
N LEU A 119 13.07 14.09 -2.11
CA LEU A 119 13.87 14.33 -0.90
C LEU A 119 14.97 13.28 -0.75
N PRO A 120 16.21 13.66 -0.36
CA PRO A 120 17.34 12.72 -0.26
C PRO A 120 17.16 11.66 0.85
N ASN A 121 16.31 11.95 1.83
CA ASN A 121 15.92 11.05 2.92
C ASN A 121 14.63 10.27 2.64
N VAL A 122 14.08 10.34 1.42
CA VAL A 122 12.91 9.55 0.98
C VAL A 122 13.37 8.49 -0.01
N LYS A 123 13.05 7.23 0.29
CA LYS A 123 13.17 6.10 -0.63
C LYS A 123 11.80 5.76 -1.19
N HIS A 124 11.70 5.59 -2.51
CA HIS A 124 10.45 5.23 -3.17
C HIS A 124 10.37 3.73 -3.45
N ILE A 125 9.20 3.16 -3.19
CA ILE A 125 8.85 1.79 -3.55
C ILE A 125 7.54 1.84 -4.34
N THR A 126 7.47 1.09 -5.43
CA THR A 126 6.26 0.91 -6.24
C THR A 126 5.90 -0.57 -6.34
N ILE A 127 4.61 -0.88 -6.52
CA ILE A 127 4.15 -2.27 -6.63
C ILE A 127 4.35 -2.90 -8.01
N ASN A 128 4.72 -2.09 -9.02
CA ASN A 128 4.88 -2.58 -10.38
C ASN A 128 6.02 -1.86 -11.14
N THR A 129 6.55 -2.53 -12.15
CA THR A 129 7.65 -2.05 -13.00
C THR A 129 7.24 -0.89 -13.91
N LEU A 130 5.98 -0.83 -14.34
CA LEU A 130 5.48 0.26 -15.19
C LEU A 130 5.62 1.62 -14.49
N ASN A 131 5.23 1.69 -13.22
CA ASN A 131 5.39 2.89 -12.40
C ASN A 131 6.84 3.16 -12.03
N GLN A 132 7.68 2.12 -11.87
CA GLN A 132 9.12 2.30 -11.66
C GLN A 132 9.76 3.03 -12.85
N GLU A 133 9.46 2.55 -14.06
CA GLU A 133 9.95 3.15 -15.30
C GLU A 133 9.43 4.58 -15.48
N LYS A 134 8.14 4.81 -15.20
CA LYS A 134 7.54 6.14 -15.26
C LYS A 134 8.18 7.11 -14.26
N LEU A 135 8.41 6.69 -13.02
CA LEU A 135 9.11 7.49 -12.01
C LEU A 135 10.52 7.88 -12.45
N LEU A 136 11.26 6.94 -13.04
CA LEU A 136 12.60 7.23 -13.53
C LEU A 136 12.57 8.20 -14.71
N LYS A 137 11.70 7.95 -15.69
CA LYS A 137 11.65 8.69 -16.96
C LYS A 137 11.10 10.11 -16.79
N GLU A 138 10.03 10.27 -16.03
CA GLU A 138 9.31 11.55 -15.92
C GLU A 138 9.69 12.35 -14.68
N PHE A 139 10.13 11.69 -13.61
CA PHE A 139 10.43 12.35 -12.35
C PHE A 139 11.91 12.29 -11.95
N GLY A 140 12.73 11.50 -12.66
CA GLY A 140 14.13 11.27 -12.33
C GLY A 140 14.33 10.46 -11.04
N ILE A 141 13.29 9.76 -10.57
CA ILE A 141 13.27 9.07 -9.28
C ILE A 141 13.54 7.59 -9.49
N ARG A 142 14.56 7.07 -8.81
CA ARG A 142 14.78 5.63 -8.72
C ARG A 142 13.89 5.07 -7.61
N ALA A 143 13.01 4.15 -7.96
CA ALA A 143 12.19 3.39 -7.03
C ALA A 143 12.57 1.91 -7.05
N ASP A 144 12.43 1.25 -5.92
CA ASP A 144 12.45 -0.22 -5.88
C ASP A 144 11.06 -0.76 -6.23
N VAL A 145 11.00 -1.98 -6.77
CA VAL A 145 9.74 -2.70 -6.98
C VAL A 145 9.55 -3.67 -5.83
N ASN A 146 8.42 -3.55 -5.13
CA ASN A 146 7.97 -4.52 -4.14
C ASN A 146 6.49 -4.77 -4.38
N HIS A 147 6.18 -5.94 -4.93
CA HIS A 147 4.82 -6.35 -5.21
C HIS A 147 4.02 -6.58 -3.92
N ASP A 148 2.70 -6.54 -4.04
CA ASP A 148 1.82 -6.97 -2.96
C ASP A 148 2.08 -8.44 -2.61
N THR A 149 1.90 -8.75 -1.33
CA THR A 149 2.22 -10.06 -0.79
C THR A 149 0.98 -10.81 -0.35
N PHE A 150 1.07 -12.13 -0.33
CA PHE A 150 0.03 -13.04 0.11
C PHE A 150 0.53 -13.89 1.28
N ASP A 151 -0.36 -14.17 2.22
CA ASP A 151 -0.08 -15.09 3.31
C ASP A 151 -0.36 -16.53 2.84
N PHE A 152 0.69 -17.19 2.34
CA PHE A 152 0.59 -18.57 1.86
C PHE A 152 0.45 -19.60 2.98
N GLU A 153 0.65 -19.21 4.24
CA GLU A 153 0.47 -20.07 5.41
C GLU A 153 -0.91 -19.86 6.07
N GLN A 154 -1.71 -18.90 5.56
CA GLN A 154 -3.07 -18.68 6.00
C GLN A 154 -3.91 -19.94 5.77
N LYS A 155 -4.69 -20.33 6.79
CA LYS A 155 -5.64 -21.44 6.66
C LYS A 155 -6.69 -21.10 5.59
N PRO A 156 -7.03 -22.07 4.71
CA PRO A 156 -8.10 -21.87 3.73
C PRO A 156 -9.39 -21.43 4.42
N TRP A 157 -10.11 -20.50 3.79
CA TRP A 157 -11.43 -20.09 4.25
C TRP A 157 -12.38 -21.30 4.23
N GLY A 158 -12.96 -21.62 5.37
CA GLY A 158 -13.99 -22.65 5.50
C GLY A 158 -15.38 -22.11 5.17
N VAL A 159 -16.37 -23.00 5.10
CA VAL A 159 -17.76 -22.58 5.05
C VAL A 159 -18.17 -22.01 6.42
N ASP A 160 -18.74 -20.81 6.45
CA ASP A 160 -19.17 -20.11 7.66
C ASP A 160 -20.56 -19.46 7.48
N GLU A 161 -21.07 -18.81 8.54
CA GLU A 161 -22.37 -18.12 8.49
C GLU A 161 -22.45 -17.03 7.43
N TYR A 162 -21.32 -16.45 7.00
CA TYR A 162 -21.31 -15.41 5.97
C TYR A 162 -21.36 -15.99 4.56
N ASN A 163 -20.64 -17.10 4.30
CA ASN A 163 -20.48 -17.65 2.95
C ASN A 163 -21.30 -18.93 2.68
N HIS A 164 -22.02 -19.46 3.68
CA HIS A 164 -22.79 -20.70 3.56
C HIS A 164 -23.82 -20.68 2.43
N ASP A 165 -24.42 -19.52 2.17
CA ASP A 165 -25.42 -19.35 1.12
C ASP A 165 -24.83 -18.78 -0.17
N PHE A 166 -23.51 -18.52 -0.25
CA PHE A 166 -22.89 -17.73 -1.32
C PHE A 166 -23.27 -18.24 -2.72
N ARG A 167 -23.27 -19.56 -2.95
CA ARG A 167 -23.67 -20.12 -4.26
C ARG A 167 -25.16 -19.91 -4.60
N HIS A 168 -26.02 -19.80 -3.59
CA HIS A 168 -27.45 -19.54 -3.74
C HIS A 168 -27.75 -18.03 -3.80
N SER A 169 -27.01 -17.21 -3.05
CA SER A 169 -27.19 -15.75 -2.93
C SER A 169 -26.48 -14.96 -4.02
N PHE A 170 -25.40 -15.50 -4.63
CA PHE A 170 -24.80 -14.94 -5.83
C PHE A 170 -25.77 -15.14 -7.00
N GLY A 171 -26.59 -14.13 -7.24
CA GLY A 171 -27.72 -14.18 -8.16
C GLY A 171 -27.37 -14.80 -9.52
N ARG A 172 -28.29 -15.62 -10.04
CA ARG A 172 -28.19 -16.23 -11.38
C ARG A 172 -28.26 -15.21 -12.54
N THR A 173 -28.48 -13.93 -12.23
CA THR A 173 -28.78 -12.89 -13.20
C THR A 173 -27.82 -11.72 -13.05
N TYR A 174 -26.88 -11.64 -14.00
CA TYR A 174 -26.07 -10.46 -14.23
C TYR A 174 -26.93 -9.37 -14.89
N THR A 175 -27.08 -8.24 -14.21
CA THR A 175 -27.60 -7.01 -14.82
C THR A 175 -26.42 -6.09 -15.09
N PRO A 176 -26.14 -5.70 -16.34
CA PRO A 176 -25.07 -4.77 -16.61
C PRO A 176 -25.45 -3.41 -16.01
N ALA A 177 -24.90 -3.08 -14.85
CA ALA A 177 -24.73 -1.69 -14.49
C ALA A 177 -23.80 -1.07 -15.56
N LYS A 178 -24.02 0.20 -15.92
CA LYS A 178 -23.19 0.93 -16.90
C LYS A 178 -21.74 0.97 -16.41
N VAL A 179 -20.96 -0.05 -16.76
CA VAL A 179 -19.52 -0.10 -16.48
C VAL A 179 -18.83 0.69 -17.60
N ARG A 180 -18.14 1.77 -17.22
CA ARG A 180 -17.53 2.73 -18.14
C ARG A 180 -16.18 2.25 -18.71
N TRP A 181 -15.77 1.01 -18.43
CA TRP A 181 -14.38 0.57 -18.40
C TRP A 181 -14.09 -0.72 -19.19
N PHE A 182 -14.88 -1.05 -20.21
CA PHE A 182 -14.51 -2.16 -21.10
C PHE A 182 -13.31 -1.76 -21.95
N CYS A 183 -12.25 -2.55 -21.90
CA CYS A 183 -11.16 -2.50 -22.87
C CYS A 183 -11.57 -3.30 -24.12
N SER A 184 -11.22 -2.80 -25.30
CA SER A 184 -11.47 -3.51 -26.54
C SER A 184 -10.44 -4.64 -26.68
N LEU A 185 -10.90 -5.89 -26.59
CA LEU A 185 -10.07 -7.06 -26.83
C LEU A 185 -10.10 -7.41 -28.32
N PRO A 186 -9.02 -7.99 -28.87
CA PRO A 186 -9.07 -8.58 -30.20
C PRO A 186 -10.23 -9.57 -30.31
N GLN A 187 -10.92 -9.57 -31.45
CA GLN A 187 -12.04 -10.47 -31.67
C GLN A 187 -11.61 -11.94 -31.46
N GLY A 188 -12.40 -12.70 -30.69
CA GLY A 188 -12.07 -14.09 -30.35
C GLY A 188 -11.09 -14.24 -29.19
N ALA A 189 -10.50 -13.18 -28.64
CA ALA A 189 -9.53 -13.31 -27.54
C ALA A 189 -10.18 -13.72 -26.24
N ALA A 190 -11.36 -13.17 -25.93
CA ALA A 190 -12.13 -13.56 -24.75
C ALA A 190 -12.62 -15.01 -24.88
N GLU A 191 -13.06 -15.40 -26.07
CA GLU A 191 -13.52 -16.76 -26.39
C GLU A 191 -12.38 -17.77 -26.27
N ARG A 192 -11.19 -17.48 -26.85
CA ARG A 192 -10.00 -18.34 -26.70
C ARG A 192 -9.56 -18.47 -25.25
N ALA A 193 -9.51 -17.36 -24.51
CA ALA A 193 -9.15 -17.40 -23.09
C ALA A 193 -10.16 -18.21 -22.26
N ALA A 194 -11.45 -18.09 -22.58
CA ALA A 194 -12.50 -18.89 -21.95
C ALA A 194 -12.35 -20.38 -22.29
N ASP A 195 -12.12 -20.73 -23.56
CA ASP A 195 -11.91 -22.11 -23.99
C ASP A 195 -10.67 -22.73 -23.35
N GLU A 196 -9.56 -21.98 -23.26
CA GLU A 196 -8.35 -22.41 -22.56
C GLU A 196 -8.62 -22.63 -21.06
N ALA A 197 -9.29 -21.69 -20.39
CA ALA A 197 -9.65 -21.81 -18.98
C ALA A 197 -10.57 -23.02 -18.72
N VAL A 198 -11.52 -23.28 -19.62
CA VAL A 198 -12.39 -24.48 -19.58
C VAL A 198 -11.56 -25.74 -19.78
N SER A 199 -10.66 -25.76 -20.76
CA SER A 199 -9.82 -26.93 -21.05
C SER A 199 -8.94 -27.33 -19.86
N VAL A 200 -8.42 -26.34 -19.13
CA VAL A 200 -7.63 -26.55 -17.91
C VAL A 200 -8.53 -27.00 -16.77
N SER A 201 -9.67 -26.34 -16.59
CA SER A 201 -10.58 -26.62 -15.47
C SER A 201 -11.29 -27.98 -15.60
N ALA A 202 -11.51 -28.44 -16.82
CA ALA A 202 -12.15 -29.73 -17.12
C ALA A 202 -11.19 -30.92 -16.99
N ASP A 203 -9.87 -30.68 -16.98
CA ASP A 203 -8.84 -31.70 -16.78
C ASP A 203 -8.31 -31.63 -15.33
N PRO A 204 -8.71 -32.57 -14.44
CA PRO A 204 -8.32 -32.53 -13.04
C PRO A 204 -6.81 -32.59 -12.78
N VAL A 205 -6.03 -33.14 -13.72
CA VAL A 205 -4.57 -33.22 -13.59
C VAL A 205 -3.98 -31.86 -13.94
N LYS A 206 -4.29 -31.31 -15.11
CA LYS A 206 -3.79 -29.99 -15.53
C LYS A 206 -4.22 -28.88 -14.58
N TYR A 207 -5.46 -28.93 -14.10
CA TYR A 207 -5.94 -27.98 -13.08
C TYR A 207 -5.06 -28.01 -11.84
N ARG A 208 -4.79 -29.20 -11.28
CA ARG A 208 -3.95 -29.33 -10.08
C ARG A 208 -2.52 -28.86 -10.33
N GLU A 209 -1.92 -29.26 -11.46
CA GLU A 209 -0.56 -28.84 -11.82
C GLU A 209 -0.45 -27.33 -11.96
N MET A 210 -1.40 -26.70 -12.66
CA MET A 210 -1.42 -25.24 -12.81
C MET A 210 -1.60 -24.52 -11.47
N VAL A 211 -2.52 -24.99 -10.62
CA VAL A 211 -2.76 -24.39 -9.30
C VAL A 211 -1.52 -24.51 -8.43
N GLN A 212 -0.90 -25.70 -8.38
CA GLN A 212 0.32 -25.92 -7.60
C GLN A 212 1.49 -25.07 -8.11
N TRP A 213 1.67 -24.99 -9.43
CA TRP A 213 2.68 -24.15 -10.05
C TRP A 213 2.49 -22.67 -9.73
N ASN A 214 1.27 -22.15 -9.88
CA ASN A 214 0.96 -20.76 -9.55
C ASN A 214 1.12 -20.47 -8.06
N PHE A 215 0.77 -21.41 -7.18
CA PHE A 215 0.98 -21.27 -5.74
C PHE A 215 2.48 -21.24 -5.39
N GLN A 216 3.28 -22.08 -6.04
CA GLN A 216 4.73 -22.10 -5.87
C GLN A 216 5.37 -20.79 -6.34
N LEU A 217 5.05 -20.34 -7.56
CA LEU A 217 5.50 -19.05 -8.09
C LEU A 217 5.09 -17.88 -7.19
N GLY A 218 3.84 -17.91 -6.71
CA GLY A 218 3.33 -16.94 -5.75
C GLY A 218 4.14 -16.94 -4.46
N LYS A 219 4.43 -18.11 -3.89
CA LYS A 219 5.21 -18.23 -2.66
C LYS A 219 6.65 -17.73 -2.83
N GLU A 220 7.26 -17.97 -3.98
CA GLU A 220 8.62 -17.52 -4.29
C GLU A 220 8.71 -15.98 -4.44
N ASN A 221 7.69 -15.34 -5.03
CA ASN A 221 7.78 -13.93 -5.43
C ASN A 221 6.90 -12.97 -4.62
N HIS A 222 5.86 -13.46 -3.95
CA HIS A 222 4.82 -12.66 -3.29
C HIS A 222 4.59 -13.11 -1.84
N SER A 223 5.53 -13.77 -1.18
CA SER A 223 5.35 -14.21 0.21
C SER A 223 5.91 -13.21 1.22
N PHE A 224 5.67 -13.50 2.51
CA PHE A 224 6.26 -12.74 3.61
C PHE A 224 7.79 -12.84 3.67
N ASP A 225 8.39 -13.90 3.12
CA ASP A 225 9.85 -14.01 3.02
C ASP A 225 10.41 -12.99 2.02
N THR A 226 9.73 -12.80 0.89
CA THR A 226 10.05 -11.75 -0.07
C THR A 226 9.92 -10.36 0.57
N LEU A 227 8.79 -10.09 1.24
CA LEU A 227 8.56 -8.81 1.95
C LEU A 227 9.62 -8.54 3.03
N ARG A 228 9.96 -9.55 3.83
CA ARG A 228 10.99 -9.45 4.87
C ARG A 228 12.34 -9.06 4.29
N SER A 229 12.71 -9.61 3.14
CA SER A 229 13.97 -9.29 2.46
C SER A 229 14.04 -7.80 2.10
N TYR A 230 12.94 -7.21 1.62
CA TYR A 230 12.83 -5.77 1.35
C TYR A 230 12.90 -4.92 2.63
N LEU A 231 12.17 -5.30 3.67
CA LEU A 231 12.19 -4.60 4.96
C LEU A 231 13.60 -4.64 5.59
N ILE A 232 14.33 -5.75 5.46
CA ILE A 232 15.73 -5.85 5.91
C ILE A 232 16.66 -4.97 5.05
N ALA A 233 16.45 -4.88 3.73
CA ALA A 233 17.25 -4.02 2.86
C ALA A 233 17.08 -2.51 3.19
N THR A 234 15.98 -2.13 3.85
CA THR A 234 15.82 -0.77 4.40
C THR A 234 16.63 -0.50 5.69
N LYS A 235 17.39 -1.48 6.22
CA LYS A 235 18.30 -1.31 7.38
C LYS A 235 19.44 -0.31 7.16
N HIS A 236 19.72 0.08 5.92
CA HIS A 236 20.73 1.12 5.61
C HIS A 236 20.26 2.55 5.91
N VAL A 237 19.03 2.71 6.41
CA VAL A 237 18.59 3.98 7.01
C VAL A 237 19.31 4.20 8.34
N THR A 238 20.29 5.11 8.31
CA THR A 238 21.04 5.50 9.51
C THR A 238 20.15 6.39 10.38
N VAL A 239 19.62 5.81 11.45
CA VAL A 239 18.84 6.53 12.46
C VAL A 239 19.83 7.25 13.38
N ARG A 240 19.86 8.59 13.32
CA ARG A 240 20.56 9.40 14.33
C ARG A 240 19.61 9.64 15.49
N HIS A 241 20.06 9.41 16.72
CA HIS A 241 19.32 9.72 17.95
C HIS A 241 18.79 11.16 17.89
N ARG A 242 17.49 11.37 18.16
CA ARG A 242 16.87 12.69 18.09
C ARG A 242 16.30 13.14 19.41
N GLU A 243 16.39 14.45 19.64
CA GLU A 243 15.61 15.12 20.67
C GLU A 243 14.16 15.32 20.20
N ARG A 244 13.25 15.51 21.16
CA ARG A 244 11.78 15.40 21.02
C ARG A 244 11.21 16.23 19.86
N ILE A 245 10.41 15.59 18.99
CA ILE A 245 9.73 16.26 17.88
C ILE A 245 8.37 16.82 18.36
N PHE A 246 8.10 18.08 18.02
CA PHE A 246 6.89 18.81 18.41
C PHE A 246 5.82 18.74 17.31
N LEU A 247 4.69 18.12 17.61
CA LEU A 247 3.46 18.17 16.82
C LEU A 247 2.35 18.61 17.79
N SER A 248 2.00 19.90 17.79
CA SER A 248 1.01 20.44 18.74
C SER A 248 -0.34 20.68 18.09
N TRP A 249 -1.40 20.12 18.69
CA TRP A 249 -2.78 20.65 18.65
C TRP A 249 -3.51 20.23 19.96
N PRO A 250 -4.44 21.04 20.52
CA PRO A 250 -4.68 21.05 21.97
C PRO A 250 -5.46 19.89 22.63
N TYR A 251 -5.85 18.83 21.91
CA TYR A 251 -6.68 17.76 22.49
C TYR A 251 -6.29 16.38 21.92
N CYS A 252 -5.92 15.41 22.77
CA CYS A 252 -5.64 14.02 22.38
C CYS A 252 -6.13 13.02 23.42
N GLN A 253 -6.67 11.89 22.92
CA GLN A 253 -6.85 10.66 23.69
C GLN A 253 -6.08 9.50 23.05
N ASN A 254 -5.42 8.70 23.89
CA ASN A 254 -4.55 7.59 23.51
C ASN A 254 -5.29 6.26 23.64
N THR A 255 -5.48 5.53 22.55
CA THR A 255 -5.86 4.10 22.59
C THR A 255 -5.02 3.30 21.58
N ASN A 256 -4.37 2.22 22.05
CA ASN A 256 -3.79 1.14 21.24
C ASN A 256 -2.72 1.50 20.16
N ASN A 257 -1.76 2.39 20.43
CA ASN A 257 -0.66 2.74 19.50
C ASN A 257 -1.09 3.30 18.14
N ILE A 258 -2.32 3.83 18.04
CA ILE A 258 -2.81 4.54 16.86
C ILE A 258 -2.77 6.04 17.13
N VAL A 259 -2.09 6.77 16.27
CA VAL A 259 -2.01 8.23 16.20
C VAL A 259 -2.94 8.68 15.08
N TYR A 260 -3.56 9.86 15.20
CA TYR A 260 -4.44 10.36 14.16
C TYR A 260 -3.97 11.72 13.64
N LEU A 261 -3.90 11.89 12.31
CA LEU A 261 -3.55 13.17 11.66
C LEU A 261 -4.83 13.79 11.09
N GLN A 262 -5.14 15.01 11.52
CA GLN A 262 -6.20 15.83 10.95
C GLN A 262 -5.62 16.81 9.94
N THR A 263 -6.33 16.98 8.83
CA THR A 263 -6.15 18.11 7.93
C THR A 263 -7.50 18.74 7.66
N TYR A 264 -7.59 20.04 7.96
CA TYR A 264 -8.73 20.88 7.59
C TYR A 264 -8.68 21.20 6.10
#